data_AF-A0A0P4WNT6-F1
#
_entry.id   AF-A0A0P4WNT6-F1
#
_cell.length_a   1.000
_cell.length_b   1.000
_cell.length_c   1.000
_cell.angle_alpha   90.00
_cell.angle_beta   90.00
_cell.angle_gamma   90.00
#
_symmetry.space_group_name_H-M   'P 1'
#
loop_
_entity.id
_entity.type
_entity.pdbx_description
1 polymer ?
#
loop_
_entity_poly.entity_id
_entity_poly.type
_entity_poly.pdbx_seq_one_letter_code
_entity_poly.pdbx_strand_id
1 'polypeptide(L)'
;MTAAANVRNESDTDREATKRLEEMLGTRMDRVLAALEVQQRHTQQVLDTLNSTAMDTLAKVEEVREEMKEELGKIAEDMQMSATQTTEQPKGEEVAAVTEVAHSGLIVHNDSLPSLCSGNKILFGTVGSVEVVESNTYSSGITCSWDLNFPVESSVSLTWGYIDMENHSSCSYDWVDVKHNSKSVYGRKLCGSLNSSVLQLLNLTLHKINNLQVSFRSDGSTEKRGFRLFYRTY
;
A
#
# COMPACT_ATOMS: atom_id res chain seq x y z
N MET A 1 -40.67 78.83 25.84
CA MET A 1 -39.60 78.06 26.50
C MET A 1 -39.82 76.57 26.26
N THR A 2 -39.37 75.98 25.15
CA THR A 2 -39.15 74.51 25.00
C THR A 2 -38.71 74.20 23.56
N ALA A 3 -37.40 74.06 23.32
CA ALA A 3 -36.85 73.44 22.09
C ALA A 3 -35.38 73.00 22.27
N ALA A 4 -34.63 73.64 23.18
CA ALA A 4 -33.21 73.31 23.40
C ALA A 4 -32.96 72.05 24.25
N ALA A 5 -33.99 71.47 24.88
CA ALA A 5 -33.84 70.30 25.74
C ALA A 5 -33.92 68.97 24.97
N ASN A 6 -34.56 68.93 23.81
CA ASN A 6 -34.81 67.67 23.09
C ASN A 6 -33.61 67.20 22.26
N VAL A 7 -32.88 68.13 21.63
CA VAL A 7 -31.74 67.81 20.75
C VAL A 7 -30.49 67.33 21.53
N ARG A 8 -30.27 67.84 22.75
CA ARG A 8 -29.15 67.36 23.61
C ARG A 8 -29.41 65.95 24.15
N ASN A 9 -30.68 65.61 24.39
CA ASN A 9 -31.06 64.32 24.96
C ASN A 9 -30.84 63.18 23.95
N GLU A 10 -31.13 63.41 22.67
CA GLU A 10 -30.88 62.45 21.58
C GLU A 10 -29.38 62.16 21.38
N SER A 11 -28.52 63.18 21.43
CA SER A 11 -27.06 63.00 21.29
C SER A 11 -26.43 62.25 22.47
N ASP A 12 -26.96 62.42 23.67
CA ASP A 12 -26.47 61.71 24.85
C ASP A 12 -26.92 60.24 24.85
N THR A 13 -28.13 59.94 24.34
CA THR A 13 -28.58 58.56 24.15
C THR A 13 -27.79 57.81 23.09
N ASP A 14 -27.41 58.45 21.98
CA ASP A 14 -26.60 57.81 20.93
C ASP A 14 -25.16 57.55 21.41
N ARG A 15 -24.60 58.47 22.20
CA ARG A 15 -23.27 58.29 22.80
C ARG A 15 -23.25 57.13 23.81
N GLU A 16 -24.30 57.02 24.62
CA GLU A 16 -24.47 55.92 25.56
C GLU A 16 -24.71 54.58 24.84
N ALA A 17 -25.47 54.57 23.74
CA ALA A 17 -25.67 53.38 22.92
C ALA A 17 -24.37 52.91 22.26
N THR A 18 -23.55 53.84 21.75
CA THR A 18 -22.24 53.53 21.17
C THR A 18 -21.29 52.92 22.21
N LYS A 19 -21.24 53.51 23.41
CA LYS A 19 -20.42 52.99 24.52
C LYS A 19 -20.82 51.57 24.92
N ARG A 20 -22.13 51.28 24.99
CA ARG A 20 -22.64 49.92 25.28
C ARG A 20 -22.28 48.92 24.17
N LEU A 21 -22.30 49.36 22.92
CA LEU A 21 -21.90 48.51 21.79
C LEU A 21 -20.39 48.17 21.85
N GLU A 22 -19.55 49.15 22.19
CA GLU A 22 -18.10 48.95 22.38
C GLU A 22 -17.81 48.01 23.55
N GLU A 23 -18.50 48.15 24.68
CA GLU A 23 -18.38 47.24 25.84
C GLU A 23 -18.84 45.81 25.49
N MET A 24 -19.95 45.67 24.76
CA MET A 24 -20.41 44.36 24.27
C MET A 24 -19.42 43.74 23.27
N LEU A 25 -18.83 44.54 22.39
CA LEU A 25 -17.84 44.08 21.41
C LEU A 25 -16.55 43.66 22.10
N GLY A 26 -16.07 44.42 23.07
CA GLY A 26 -14.92 44.07 23.91
C GLY A 26 -15.14 42.76 24.65
N THR A 27 -16.29 42.63 25.33
CA THR A 27 -16.64 41.39 26.05
C THR A 27 -16.72 40.17 25.12
N ARG A 28 -17.24 40.35 23.89
CA ARG A 28 -17.29 39.27 22.90
C ARG A 28 -15.90 38.93 22.37
N MET A 29 -15.05 39.92 22.12
CA MET A 29 -13.67 39.72 21.67
C MET A 29 -12.85 38.98 22.74
N ASP A 30 -12.95 39.35 24.01
CA ASP A 30 -12.25 38.68 25.11
C ASP A 30 -12.65 37.21 25.24
N ARG A 31 -13.94 36.90 25.04
CA ARG A 31 -14.43 35.51 25.01
C ARG A 31 -13.86 34.72 23.83
N VAL A 32 -13.75 35.34 22.66
CA VAL A 32 -13.14 34.72 21.47
C VAL A 32 -11.65 34.48 21.71
N LEU A 33 -10.94 35.45 22.28
CA LEU A 33 -9.52 35.34 22.58
C LEU A 33 -9.26 34.22 23.61
N ALA A 34 -10.03 34.17 24.70
CA ALA A 34 -9.93 33.11 25.69
C ALA A 34 -10.22 31.72 25.08
N ALA A 35 -11.21 31.61 24.20
CA ALA A 35 -11.49 30.36 23.50
C ALA A 35 -10.34 29.96 22.57
N LEU A 36 -9.70 30.92 21.89
CA LEU A 36 -8.56 30.68 21.03
C LEU A 36 -7.32 30.23 21.83
N GLU A 37 -7.06 30.83 22.99
CA GLU A 37 -5.97 30.40 23.88
C GLU A 37 -6.19 28.98 24.42
N VAL A 38 -7.44 28.60 24.73
CA VAL A 38 -7.78 27.22 25.11
C VAL A 38 -7.53 26.26 23.94
N GLN A 39 -7.95 26.62 22.73
CA GLN A 39 -7.69 25.81 21.54
C GLN A 39 -6.19 25.66 21.24
N GLN A 40 -5.42 26.75 21.39
CA GLN A 40 -3.97 26.73 21.20
C GLN A 40 -3.29 25.82 22.24
N ARG A 41 -3.69 25.91 23.52
CA ARG A 41 -3.17 25.02 24.57
C ARG A 41 -3.48 23.55 24.29
N HIS A 42 -4.72 23.22 23.89
CA HIS A 42 -5.08 21.85 23.51
C HIS A 42 -4.27 21.36 22.31
N THR A 43 -4.08 22.20 21.29
CA THR A 43 -3.29 21.86 20.10
C THR A 43 -1.84 21.55 20.48
N GLN A 44 -1.24 22.36 21.36
CA GLN A 44 0.12 22.13 21.83
C GLN A 44 0.23 20.83 22.64
N GLN A 45 -0.74 20.56 23.52
CA GLN A 45 -0.76 19.31 24.28
C GLN A 45 -0.88 18.08 23.39
N VAL A 46 -1.68 18.13 22.33
CA VAL A 46 -1.77 17.06 21.33
C VAL A 46 -0.44 16.87 20.62
N LEU A 47 0.23 17.97 20.22
CA LEU A 47 1.54 17.91 19.58
C LEU A 47 2.60 17.27 20.48
N ASP A 48 2.63 17.65 21.76
CA ASP A 48 3.57 17.10 22.74
C ASP A 48 3.33 15.60 22.96
N THR A 49 2.05 15.19 23.03
CA THR A 49 1.66 13.78 23.18
C THR A 49 2.06 12.96 21.95
N LEU A 50 1.85 13.51 20.75
CA LEU A 50 2.26 12.87 19.49
C LEU A 50 3.78 12.71 19.43
N ASN A 51 4.52 13.75 19.82
CA ASN A 51 5.99 13.70 19.81
C ASN A 51 6.53 12.68 20.82
N SER A 52 5.96 12.62 22.03
CA SER A 52 6.32 11.59 23.02
C SER A 52 6.03 10.18 22.51
N THR A 53 4.86 9.97 21.91
CA THR A 53 4.47 8.65 21.36
C THR A 53 5.39 8.23 20.21
N ALA A 54 5.78 9.19 19.35
CA ALA A 54 6.72 8.94 18.26
C ALA A 54 8.10 8.53 18.78
N MET A 55 8.62 9.23 19.80
CA MET A 55 9.91 8.90 20.41
C MET A 55 9.90 7.52 21.10
N ASP A 56 8.82 7.18 21.82
CA ASP A 56 8.67 5.85 22.43
C ASP A 56 8.59 4.74 21.36
N THR A 57 7.90 5.01 20.26
CA THR A 57 7.82 4.08 19.13
C THR A 57 9.17 3.89 18.47
N LEU A 58 9.93 4.98 18.28
CA LEU A 58 11.27 4.93 17.71
C LEU A 58 12.22 4.11 18.59
N ALA A 59 12.18 4.31 19.91
CA ALA A 59 12.98 3.53 20.86
C ALA A 59 12.70 2.01 20.75
N LYS A 60 11.42 1.63 20.63
CA LYS A 60 11.03 0.22 20.43
C LYS A 60 11.50 -0.34 19.09
N VAL A 61 11.52 0.48 18.04
CA VAL A 61 12.05 0.06 16.72
C VAL A 61 13.56 -0.17 16.79
N GLU A 62 14.29 0.68 17.52
CA GLU A 62 15.73 0.49 17.73
C GLU A 62 16.04 -0.76 18.57
N GLU A 63 15.24 -1.06 19.59
CA GLU A 63 15.35 -2.29 20.38
C GLU A 63 15.19 -3.55 19.49
N VAL A 64 14.11 -3.63 18.71
CA VAL A 64 13.87 -4.74 17.77
C VAL A 64 14.98 -4.86 16.72
N ARG A 65 15.57 -3.73 16.30
CA ARG A 65 16.69 -3.72 15.36
C ARG A 65 17.93 -4.40 15.94
N GLU A 66 18.26 -4.12 17.20
CA GLU A 66 19.41 -4.76 17.86
C GLU A 66 19.15 -6.25 18.12
N GLU A 67 17.93 -6.64 18.52
CA GLU A 67 17.55 -8.07 18.62
C GLU A 67 17.72 -8.80 17.28
N MET A 68 17.26 -8.20 16.17
CA MET A 68 17.39 -8.79 14.84
C MET A 68 18.85 -8.90 14.40
N LYS A 69 19.72 -7.95 14.75
CA LYS A 69 21.16 -8.05 14.46
C LYS A 69 21.82 -9.20 15.22
N GLU A 70 21.42 -9.44 16.47
CA GLU A 70 21.95 -10.55 17.25
C GLU A 70 21.56 -11.91 16.63
N GLU A 71 20.30 -12.08 16.24
CA GLU A 71 19.82 -13.29 15.58
C GLU A 71 20.49 -13.51 14.20
N LEU A 72 20.68 -12.46 13.41
CA LEU A 72 21.43 -12.54 12.15
C LEU A 72 22.90 -12.94 12.37
N GLY A 73 23.51 -12.52 13.48
CA GLY A 73 24.85 -12.94 13.87
C GLY A 73 24.93 -14.44 14.12
N LYS A 74 23.97 -15.00 14.87
CA LYS A 74 23.88 -16.44 15.15
C LYS A 74 23.72 -17.27 13.87
N ILE A 75 22.88 -16.81 12.94
CA ILE A 75 22.67 -17.48 11.64
C ILE A 75 23.97 -17.47 10.80
N ALA A 76 24.73 -16.37 10.81
CA ALA A 76 25.99 -16.29 10.08
C ALA A 76 27.06 -17.25 10.63
N GLU A 77 27.13 -17.42 11.94
CA GLU A 77 28.04 -18.38 12.59
C GLU A 77 27.66 -19.84 12.27
N ASP A 78 26.35 -20.17 12.25
CA ASP A 78 25.86 -21.51 11.87
C ASP A 78 26.17 -21.86 10.41
N MET A 79 26.07 -20.89 9.50
CA MET A 79 26.46 -21.07 8.09
C MET A 79 27.95 -21.37 7.92
N GLN A 80 28.81 -20.85 8.82
CA GLN A 80 30.24 -21.10 8.79
C GLN A 80 30.65 -22.46 9.36
N MET A 81 29.89 -23.03 10.30
CA MET A 81 30.10 -24.40 10.78
C MET A 81 29.68 -25.47 9.74
N SER A 82 28.68 -25.19 8.91
CA SER A 82 28.21 -26.14 7.88
C SER A 82 29.19 -26.29 6.69
N ALA A 83 30.01 -25.28 6.42
CA ALA A 83 30.98 -25.29 5.31
C ALA A 83 32.22 -26.20 5.56
N THR A 84 32.40 -26.73 6.77
CA THR A 84 33.58 -27.55 7.14
C THR A 84 33.36 -29.07 7.08
N GLN A 85 32.19 -29.57 6.67
CA GLN A 85 31.91 -31.01 6.56
C GLN A 85 31.40 -31.42 5.17
N THR A 86 32.18 -31.20 4.11
CA THR A 86 32.01 -31.99 2.86
C THR A 86 33.30 -32.07 2.05
N THR A 87 34.22 -32.94 2.47
CA THR A 87 35.26 -33.49 1.60
C THR A 87 35.11 -35.00 1.59
N GLU A 88 34.39 -35.53 0.59
CA GLU A 88 34.70 -36.82 -0.06
C GLU A 88 33.76 -37.01 -1.26
N GLN A 89 34.36 -37.27 -2.42
CA GLN A 89 33.71 -37.50 -3.71
C GLN A 89 33.99 -38.95 -4.13
N PRO A 90 33.02 -39.68 -4.68
CA PRO A 90 33.34 -40.61 -5.74
C PRO A 90 32.52 -40.37 -7.02
N LYS A 91 33.21 -40.65 -8.14
CA LYS A 91 32.76 -40.65 -9.52
C LYS A 91 31.57 -41.58 -9.75
N GLY A 92 30.67 -41.16 -10.65
CA GLY A 92 29.95 -42.08 -11.53
C GLY A 92 28.49 -41.74 -11.76
N GLU A 93 28.17 -41.53 -13.04
CA GLU A 93 26.88 -41.76 -13.70
C GLU A 93 25.88 -40.59 -13.78
N GLU A 94 25.82 -40.07 -15.00
CA GLU A 94 24.93 -39.04 -15.51
C GLU A 94 23.53 -39.62 -15.72
N VAL A 95 22.58 -39.20 -14.89
CA VAL A 95 21.14 -39.24 -15.21
C VAL A 95 20.57 -37.89 -14.86
N ALA A 96 20.33 -37.07 -15.88
CA ALA A 96 19.85 -35.69 -15.75
C ALA A 96 18.40 -35.66 -15.21
N ALA A 97 18.28 -35.58 -13.90
CA ALA A 97 17.13 -34.99 -13.22
C ALA A 97 17.66 -33.77 -12.47
N VAL A 98 17.57 -32.58 -13.08
CA VAL A 98 17.94 -31.34 -12.39
C VAL A 98 16.82 -31.01 -11.41
N THR A 99 16.98 -31.51 -10.19
CA THR A 99 16.32 -30.99 -9.00
C THR A 99 17.19 -29.83 -8.54
N GLU A 100 16.87 -28.60 -8.96
CA GLU A 100 17.71 -27.46 -8.59
C GLU A 100 17.33 -26.99 -7.18
N VAL A 101 18.22 -27.29 -6.22
CA VAL A 101 18.21 -26.74 -4.87
C VAL A 101 18.64 -25.27 -4.99
N ALA A 102 17.68 -24.35 -4.97
CA ALA A 102 17.98 -22.92 -5.05
C ALA A 102 18.53 -22.40 -3.71
N HIS A 103 19.86 -22.40 -3.56
CA HIS A 103 20.57 -21.53 -2.62
C HIS A 103 20.51 -20.09 -3.14
N SER A 104 19.86 -19.17 -2.42
CA SER A 104 19.91 -17.70 -2.61
C SER A 104 20.00 -17.19 -4.05
N GLY A 105 19.26 -17.80 -4.97
CA GLY A 105 19.22 -17.47 -6.39
C GLY A 105 17.99 -16.64 -6.73
N LEU A 106 18.19 -15.48 -7.34
CA LEU A 106 17.15 -14.72 -7.99
C LEU A 106 16.54 -15.57 -9.11
N ILE A 107 15.36 -16.15 -8.89
CA ILE A 107 14.62 -16.82 -9.96
C ILE A 107 13.70 -15.77 -10.58
N VAL A 108 14.05 -15.33 -11.80
CA VAL A 108 13.24 -14.39 -12.59
C VAL A 108 12.28 -15.17 -13.49
N HIS A 109 10.99 -15.10 -13.22
CA HIS A 109 9.97 -15.61 -14.15
C HIS A 109 9.39 -14.46 -14.98
N ASN A 110 9.66 -14.52 -16.29
CA ASN A 110 9.01 -13.69 -17.29
C ASN A 110 8.15 -14.62 -18.17
N ASP A 111 6.90 -14.85 -17.75
CA ASP A 111 5.96 -15.60 -18.57
C ASP A 111 5.22 -14.63 -19.50
N SER A 112 5.86 -14.29 -20.60
CA SER A 112 5.24 -13.57 -21.72
C SER A 112 4.74 -14.61 -22.73
N LEU A 113 3.68 -15.36 -22.41
CA LEU A 113 3.22 -16.41 -23.32
C LEU A 113 2.27 -15.86 -24.41
N PRO A 114 2.60 -16.06 -25.71
CA PRO A 114 1.67 -15.96 -26.80
C PRO A 114 0.72 -17.16 -26.77
N SER A 115 -0.58 -16.89 -26.94
CA SER A 115 -1.67 -17.85 -27.14
C SER A 115 -2.07 -18.72 -25.92
N LEU A 116 -3.27 -18.43 -25.44
CA LEU A 116 -4.12 -19.20 -24.50
C LEU A 116 -3.72 -19.17 -23.02
N CYS A 117 -4.30 -18.20 -22.32
CA CYS A 117 -4.71 -18.32 -20.92
C CYS A 117 -5.68 -19.50 -20.70
N SER A 118 -5.20 -20.73 -20.86
CA SER A 118 -5.97 -21.94 -20.60
C SER A 118 -5.34 -22.66 -19.43
N GLY A 119 -5.87 -22.39 -18.23
CA GLY A 119 -5.50 -23.09 -17.01
C GLY A 119 -4.82 -22.23 -15.95
N ASN A 120 -4.39 -22.92 -14.89
CA ASN A 120 -3.63 -22.37 -13.78
C ASN A 120 -2.14 -22.57 -14.04
N LYS A 121 -1.36 -21.49 -13.93
CA LYS A 121 0.10 -21.54 -14.02
C LYS A 121 0.71 -21.37 -12.64
N ILE A 122 1.58 -22.30 -12.28
CA ILE A 122 2.33 -22.24 -11.02
C ILE A 122 3.67 -21.57 -11.31
N LEU A 123 3.93 -20.43 -10.69
CA LEU A 123 5.19 -19.70 -10.79
C LEU A 123 5.92 -19.80 -9.46
N PHE A 124 7.21 -20.14 -9.52
CA PHE A 124 8.10 -20.08 -8.36
C PHE A 124 8.92 -18.79 -8.43
N GLY A 125 9.79 -18.55 -7.47
CA GLY A 125 10.81 -17.51 -7.58
C GLY A 125 10.52 -16.19 -6.90
N THR A 126 11.58 -15.39 -6.80
CA THR A 126 11.66 -14.22 -5.92
C THR A 126 11.41 -12.92 -6.65
N VAL A 127 11.48 -12.89 -7.98
CA VAL A 127 11.14 -11.72 -8.80
C VAL A 127 10.45 -12.17 -10.08
N GLY A 128 9.48 -11.42 -10.55
CA GLY A 128 8.87 -11.69 -11.85
C GLY A 128 7.74 -10.74 -12.18
N SER A 129 7.04 -11.06 -13.25
CA SER A 129 5.81 -10.39 -13.61
C SER A 129 4.78 -11.35 -14.18
N VAL A 130 3.51 -11.03 -13.93
CA VAL A 130 2.37 -11.63 -14.60
C VAL A 130 1.70 -10.58 -15.47
N GLU A 131 1.43 -10.95 -16.71
CA GLU A 131 0.85 -10.07 -17.71
C GLU A 131 0.02 -10.86 -18.70
N VAL A 132 -0.94 -10.18 -19.32
CA VAL A 132 -1.65 -10.70 -20.50
C VAL A 132 -0.99 -10.08 -21.72
N VAL A 133 -0.16 -10.87 -22.43
CA VAL A 133 0.56 -10.46 -23.64
C VAL A 133 -0.09 -11.12 -24.84
N GLU A 134 -1.15 -10.50 -25.33
CA GLU A 134 -1.68 -10.84 -26.64
C GLU A 134 -1.53 -9.61 -27.55
N SER A 135 -1.40 -9.84 -28.85
CA SER A 135 -0.76 -9.01 -29.90
C SER A 135 -1.23 -7.55 -30.06
N ASN A 136 -2.01 -7.02 -29.11
CA ASN A 136 -2.19 -5.61 -28.70
C ASN A 136 -3.26 -5.54 -27.57
N THR A 137 -4.20 -6.49 -27.57
CA THR A 137 -5.30 -6.60 -26.60
C THR A 137 -5.52 -8.06 -26.22
N TYR A 138 -6.11 -8.34 -25.05
CA TYR A 138 -6.47 -9.70 -24.62
C TYR A 138 -7.65 -10.27 -25.43
N SER A 139 -7.78 -11.60 -25.49
CA SER A 139 -8.94 -12.28 -26.06
C SER A 139 -10.20 -12.18 -25.20
N SER A 140 -11.37 -12.16 -25.84
CA SER A 140 -12.68 -12.26 -25.20
C SER A 140 -12.87 -13.60 -24.48
N GLY A 141 -13.55 -13.61 -23.34
CA GLY A 141 -14.02 -14.81 -22.65
C GLY A 141 -12.91 -15.69 -22.06
N ILE A 142 -11.70 -15.15 -21.87
CA ILE A 142 -10.59 -15.92 -21.31
C ILE A 142 -10.60 -15.88 -19.79
N THR A 143 -10.05 -16.90 -19.18
CA THR A 143 -9.81 -16.97 -17.73
C THR A 143 -8.39 -17.45 -17.49
N CYS A 144 -7.56 -16.56 -16.96
CA CYS A 144 -6.17 -16.85 -16.61
C CYS A 144 -6.03 -16.95 -15.10
N SER A 145 -5.19 -17.86 -14.61
CA SER A 145 -4.83 -17.92 -13.20
C SER A 145 -3.34 -18.21 -13.05
N TRP A 146 -2.68 -17.49 -12.14
CA TRP A 146 -1.28 -17.69 -11.77
C TRP A 146 -1.18 -17.87 -10.25
N ASP A 147 -0.64 -19.00 -9.82
CA ASP A 147 -0.28 -19.27 -8.43
C ASP A 147 1.21 -18.96 -8.25
N LEU A 148 1.48 -17.80 -7.66
CA LEU A 148 2.82 -17.35 -7.29
C LEU A 148 3.20 -17.99 -5.96
N ASN A 149 4.29 -18.76 -5.94
CA ASN A 149 4.79 -19.45 -4.76
C ASN A 149 6.16 -18.89 -4.37
N PHE A 150 6.24 -18.48 -3.10
CA PHE A 150 7.40 -17.83 -2.51
C PHE A 150 7.98 -18.69 -1.39
N PRO A 151 9.24 -18.45 -0.98
CA PRO A 151 9.75 -19.00 0.27
C PRO A 151 8.85 -18.66 1.47
N VAL A 152 8.88 -19.52 2.49
CA VAL A 152 8.09 -19.34 3.72
C VAL A 152 8.45 -18.02 4.40
N GLU A 153 7.44 -17.33 4.96
CA GLU A 153 7.56 -16.03 5.63
C GLU A 153 8.13 -14.88 4.77
N SER A 154 8.00 -14.93 3.45
CA SER A 154 8.50 -13.88 2.56
C SER A 154 7.78 -12.53 2.76
N SER A 155 8.51 -11.42 2.57
CA SER A 155 7.91 -10.11 2.34
C SER A 155 7.83 -9.86 0.83
N VAL A 156 6.63 -9.65 0.29
CA VAL A 156 6.37 -9.54 -1.15
C VAL A 156 5.88 -8.15 -1.49
N SER A 157 6.60 -7.45 -2.36
CA SER A 157 6.16 -6.19 -2.96
C SER A 157 5.51 -6.45 -4.31
N LEU A 158 4.34 -5.84 -4.51
CA LEU A 158 3.54 -5.85 -5.73
C LEU A 158 3.55 -4.46 -6.34
N THR A 159 3.90 -4.36 -7.62
CA THR A 159 3.95 -3.09 -8.36
C THR A 159 3.21 -3.21 -9.68
N TRP A 160 2.23 -2.34 -9.91
CA TRP A 160 1.48 -2.34 -11.16
C TRP A 160 2.21 -1.57 -12.25
N GLY A 161 2.46 -2.22 -13.39
CA GLY A 161 2.96 -1.56 -14.59
C GLY A 161 1.85 -0.80 -15.33
N TYR A 162 0.75 -1.50 -15.60
CA TYR A 162 -0.47 -0.91 -16.16
C TYR A 162 -1.69 -1.78 -15.82
N ILE A 163 -2.85 -1.13 -15.79
CA ILE A 163 -4.16 -1.75 -15.83
C ILE A 163 -4.99 -1.00 -16.88
N ASP A 164 -5.41 -1.72 -17.91
CA ASP A 164 -6.24 -1.21 -18.99
C ASP A 164 -7.20 -2.32 -19.47
N MET A 165 -8.40 -2.32 -18.89
CA MET A 165 -9.48 -3.29 -19.15
C MET A 165 -10.81 -2.56 -19.36
N GLU A 166 -11.86 -3.27 -19.75
CA GLU A 166 -13.21 -2.71 -19.75
C GLU A 166 -13.55 -2.16 -18.36
N ASN A 167 -14.23 -1.01 -18.33
CA ASN A 167 -14.57 -0.34 -17.08
C ASN A 167 -16.00 -0.69 -16.67
N HIS A 168 -16.17 -1.07 -15.41
CA HIS A 168 -17.48 -1.29 -14.81
C HIS A 168 -17.47 -0.88 -13.33
N SER A 169 -18.57 -0.34 -12.81
CA SER A 169 -18.65 0.16 -11.43
C SER A 169 -18.32 -0.89 -10.36
N SER A 170 -18.56 -2.17 -10.67
CA SER A 170 -18.24 -3.32 -9.82
C SER A 170 -17.17 -4.25 -10.41
N CYS A 171 -16.54 -3.89 -11.54
CA CYS A 171 -15.60 -4.74 -12.27
C CYS A 171 -16.15 -6.17 -12.53
N SER A 172 -17.38 -6.25 -13.05
CA SER A 172 -18.06 -7.51 -13.31
C SER A 172 -17.85 -8.06 -14.72
N TYR A 173 -17.46 -7.21 -15.66
CA TYR A 173 -17.11 -7.60 -17.04
C TYR A 173 -15.69 -8.16 -17.03
N ASP A 174 -14.71 -7.28 -17.23
CA ASP A 174 -13.30 -7.61 -17.15
C ASP A 174 -12.73 -7.25 -15.79
N TRP A 175 -11.85 -8.11 -15.27
CA TRP A 175 -11.20 -7.84 -13.99
C TRP A 175 -9.92 -8.63 -13.79
N VAL A 176 -9.05 -8.05 -12.96
CA VAL A 176 -7.95 -8.76 -12.29
C VAL A 176 -8.20 -8.74 -10.77
N ASP A 177 -7.86 -9.84 -10.10
CA ASP A 177 -7.86 -9.95 -8.65
C ASP A 177 -6.57 -10.64 -8.19
N VAL A 178 -6.05 -10.21 -7.04
CA VAL A 178 -4.88 -10.79 -6.39
C VAL A 178 -5.32 -11.27 -5.01
N LYS A 179 -5.21 -12.56 -4.76
CA LYS A 179 -5.69 -13.20 -3.54
C LYS A 179 -4.57 -13.86 -2.75
N HIS A 180 -4.64 -13.74 -1.43
CA HIS A 180 -3.92 -14.57 -0.48
C HIS A 180 -4.94 -15.31 0.37
N ASN A 181 -4.84 -16.64 0.48
CA ASN A 181 -5.80 -17.47 1.22
C ASN A 181 -7.27 -17.17 0.87
N SER A 182 -7.58 -17.14 -0.43
CA SER A 182 -8.93 -16.85 -0.97
C SER A 182 -9.49 -15.45 -0.71
N LYS A 183 -8.72 -14.54 -0.08
CA LYS A 183 -9.11 -13.15 0.19
C LYS A 183 -8.37 -12.21 -0.75
N SER A 184 -9.10 -11.28 -1.38
CA SER A 184 -8.50 -10.23 -2.20
C SER A 184 -7.62 -9.32 -1.34
N VAL A 185 -6.36 -9.14 -1.73
CA VAL A 185 -5.40 -8.27 -1.02
C VAL A 185 -5.73 -6.79 -1.21
N TYR A 186 -6.50 -6.47 -2.26
CA TYR A 186 -7.02 -5.12 -2.52
C TYR A 186 -8.45 -4.92 -1.99
N GLY A 187 -9.04 -5.96 -1.38
CA GLY A 187 -10.44 -5.94 -0.92
C GLY A 187 -11.49 -5.89 -2.04
N ARG A 188 -11.06 -5.86 -3.31
CA ARG A 188 -11.93 -5.79 -4.49
C ARG A 188 -11.19 -6.23 -5.76
N LYS A 189 -11.97 -6.55 -6.79
CA LYS A 189 -11.50 -6.66 -8.17
C LYS A 189 -11.09 -5.30 -8.72
N LEU A 190 -10.13 -5.30 -9.63
CA LEU A 190 -9.62 -4.12 -10.32
C LEU A 190 -9.96 -4.18 -11.82
N CYS A 191 -10.32 -3.05 -12.42
CA CYS A 191 -10.67 -2.91 -13.83
C CYS A 191 -10.53 -1.44 -14.29
N GLY A 192 -10.83 -1.19 -15.57
CA GLY A 192 -10.74 0.14 -16.18
C GLY A 192 -9.35 0.51 -16.69
N SER A 193 -9.20 1.77 -17.13
CA SER A 193 -7.95 2.33 -17.64
C SER A 193 -7.34 3.25 -16.58
N LEU A 194 -6.39 2.72 -15.80
CA LEU A 194 -5.83 3.43 -14.64
C LEU A 194 -4.57 4.22 -15.00
N ASN A 195 -4.50 5.47 -14.56
CA ASN A 195 -3.32 6.31 -14.74
C ASN A 195 -2.23 6.01 -13.68
N SER A 196 -1.02 6.54 -13.89
CA SER A 196 0.13 6.29 -13.01
C SER A 196 -0.12 6.66 -11.55
N SER A 197 -0.82 7.76 -11.26
CA SER A 197 -1.10 8.19 -9.88
C SER A 197 -1.99 7.18 -9.15
N VAL A 198 -2.99 6.62 -9.82
CA VAL A 198 -3.86 5.58 -9.24
C VAL A 198 -3.08 4.28 -9.06
N LEU A 199 -2.26 3.88 -10.03
CA LEU A 199 -1.44 2.67 -9.94
C LEU A 199 -0.45 2.72 -8.76
N GLN A 200 0.16 3.87 -8.49
CA GLN A 200 1.07 4.03 -7.34
C GLN A 200 0.37 3.79 -6.00
N LEU A 201 -0.91 4.18 -5.87
CA LEU A 201 -1.73 3.91 -4.68
C LEU A 201 -2.09 2.42 -4.52
N LEU A 202 -1.98 1.63 -5.59
CA LEU A 202 -2.21 0.19 -5.59
C LEU A 202 -0.94 -0.63 -5.37
N ASN A 203 0.23 0.01 -5.29
CA ASN A 203 1.45 -0.71 -4.91
C ASN A 203 1.32 -1.18 -3.46
N LEU A 204 1.65 -2.44 -3.21
CA LEU A 204 1.37 -3.09 -1.93
C LEU A 204 2.56 -3.94 -1.51
N THR A 205 2.89 -3.89 -0.23
CA THR A 205 3.83 -4.83 0.38
C THR A 205 3.07 -5.72 1.37
N LEU A 206 3.19 -7.02 1.17
CA LEU A 206 2.59 -8.05 2.02
C LEU A 206 3.72 -8.74 2.79
N HIS A 207 3.52 -8.92 4.09
CA HIS A 207 4.51 -9.56 4.96
C HIS A 207 4.04 -10.95 5.36
N LYS A 208 4.99 -11.87 5.58
CA LYS A 208 4.72 -13.22 6.08
C LYS A 208 3.75 -13.99 5.18
N ILE A 209 3.99 -13.95 3.87
CA ILE A 209 3.20 -14.70 2.90
C ILE A 209 4.08 -15.65 2.11
N ASN A 210 3.54 -16.79 1.73
CA ASN A 210 4.23 -17.80 0.92
C ASN A 210 3.54 -18.05 -0.42
N ASN A 211 2.33 -17.49 -0.64
CA ASN A 211 1.66 -17.61 -1.92
C ASN A 211 0.74 -16.43 -2.26
N LEU A 212 0.55 -16.19 -3.55
CA LEU A 212 -0.50 -15.32 -4.09
C LEU A 212 -1.14 -15.99 -5.30
N GLN A 213 -2.45 -15.83 -5.45
CA GLN A 213 -3.16 -16.21 -6.66
C GLN A 213 -3.60 -14.96 -7.41
N VAL A 214 -3.08 -14.77 -8.61
CA VAL A 214 -3.53 -13.73 -9.54
C VAL A 214 -4.53 -14.35 -10.50
N SER A 215 -5.69 -13.74 -10.66
CA SER A 215 -6.74 -14.22 -11.55
C SER A 215 -7.20 -13.09 -12.46
N PHE A 216 -7.32 -13.39 -13.75
CA PHE A 216 -7.88 -12.49 -14.75
C PHE A 216 -9.02 -13.16 -15.49
N ARG A 217 -10.08 -12.40 -15.74
CA ARG A 217 -11.21 -12.84 -16.56
C ARG A 217 -11.63 -11.71 -17.47
N SER A 218 -11.89 -12.04 -18.73
CA SER A 218 -12.60 -11.17 -19.67
C SER A 218 -14.01 -11.68 -19.98
N ASP A 219 -14.88 -10.77 -20.39
CA ASP A 219 -16.21 -11.10 -20.91
C ASP A 219 -16.21 -11.20 -22.46
N GLY A 220 -17.38 -11.13 -23.10
CA GLY A 220 -17.50 -11.32 -24.54
C GLY A 220 -17.17 -10.10 -25.41
N SER A 221 -16.75 -8.97 -24.83
CA SER A 221 -16.54 -7.73 -25.59
C SER A 221 -15.55 -6.75 -24.95
N THR A 222 -15.19 -5.68 -25.69
CA THR A 222 -14.41 -4.53 -25.22
C THR A 222 -12.98 -4.88 -24.77
N GLU A 223 -12.28 -5.65 -25.60
CA GLU A 223 -10.91 -6.04 -25.35
C GLU A 223 -9.97 -4.82 -25.34
N LYS A 224 -9.09 -4.78 -24.34
CA LYS A 224 -8.07 -3.74 -24.18
C LYS A 224 -6.70 -4.36 -23.93
N ARG A 225 -5.71 -3.55 -23.56
CA ARG A 225 -4.32 -3.98 -23.37
C ARG A 225 -4.14 -5.01 -22.25
N GLY A 226 -5.04 -5.07 -21.27
CA GLY A 226 -4.96 -5.97 -20.12
C GLY A 226 -4.19 -5.36 -18.95
N PHE A 227 -3.33 -6.14 -18.30
CA PHE A 227 -2.54 -5.67 -17.16
C PHE A 227 -1.13 -6.22 -17.18
N ARG A 228 -0.26 -5.57 -16.40
CA ARG A 228 1.06 -6.09 -16.01
C ARG A 228 1.28 -5.82 -14.53
N LEU A 229 1.58 -6.87 -13.78
CA LEU A 229 1.88 -6.83 -12.35
C LEU A 229 3.26 -7.42 -12.10
N PHE A 230 4.14 -6.65 -11.47
CA PHE A 230 5.45 -7.10 -11.02
C PHE A 230 5.37 -7.55 -9.56
N TYR A 231 6.15 -8.57 -9.22
CA TYR A 231 6.35 -9.01 -7.84
C TYR A 231 7.83 -9.14 -7.51
N ARG A 232 8.18 -8.88 -6.25
CA ARG A 232 9.51 -9.11 -5.70
C ARG A 232 9.44 -9.50 -4.22
N THR A 233 10.13 -10.55 -3.84
CA THR A 233 10.31 -10.98 -2.46
C THR A 233 11.57 -10.35 -1.86
N TYR A 234 11.56 -10.19 -0.54
CA TYR A 234 12.67 -9.72 0.30
C TYR A 234 12.76 -10.57 1.56
#